data_AF-A0A8J6ZUA9-F1
#
_entry.id   AF-A0A8J6ZUA9-F1
#
_cell.length_a   1.000
_cell.length_b   1.000
_cell.length_c   1.000
_cell.angle_alpha   90.00
_cell.angle_beta   90.00
_cell.angle_gamma   90.00
#
_symmetry.space_group_name_H-M   'P 1'
#
loop_
_entity.id
_entity.type
_entity.pdbx_description
1 polymer ?
#
loop_
_entity_poly.entity_id
_entity_poly.type
_entity_poly.pdbx_seq_one_letter_code
_entity_poly.pdbx_strand_id
1 'polypeptide(L)' 'MADIIGTKGNDTLLGESSPLTGGGGNDLYYIIDNGTYTITDFGGVGKGVNPSAEVIAEVDTLSFSGYELTARNLLLT' A
#
# COMPACT_ATOMS: atom_id res chain seq x y z
N MET A 1 -3.31 7.20 -18.65
CA MET A 1 -3.49 7.11 -17.19
C MET A 1 -2.22 7.61 -16.55
N ALA A 2 -2.29 8.37 -15.46
CA ALA A 2 -1.10 8.87 -14.79
C ALA A 2 -0.82 8.04 -13.53
N ASP A 3 0.45 7.74 -13.32
CA ASP A 3 0.99 7.08 -12.14
C ASP A 3 0.83 8.03 -10.93
N ILE A 4 0.45 7.48 -9.77
CA ILE A 4 0.50 8.20 -8.50
C ILE A 4 1.78 7.77 -7.79
N ILE A 5 2.66 8.75 -7.57
CA ILE A 5 3.96 8.54 -6.92
C ILE A 5 4.00 9.44 -5.69
N GLY A 6 4.16 8.83 -4.52
CA GLY A 6 4.40 9.50 -3.25
C GLY A 6 5.83 10.05 -3.15
N THR A 7 6.27 10.27 -1.92
CA THR A 7 7.49 10.97 -1.56
C THR A 7 8.44 10.04 -0.80
N LYS A 8 9.23 10.59 0.14
CA LYS A 8 10.06 9.79 1.06
C LYS A 8 9.51 9.83 2.49
N GLY A 9 8.31 10.36 2.66
CA GLY A 9 7.63 10.42 3.94
C GLY A 9 6.31 9.66 3.86
N ASN A 10 5.60 9.62 4.97
CA ASN A 10 4.35 8.87 5.07
C ASN A 10 3.27 9.52 4.20
N ASP A 11 2.95 8.88 3.09
CA ASP A 11 1.96 9.35 2.13
C ASP A 11 0.63 8.62 2.29
N THR A 12 -0.45 9.26 1.83
CA THR A 12 -1.76 8.61 1.68
C THR A 12 -2.12 8.60 0.21
N LEU A 13 -2.10 7.41 -0.38
CA LEU A 13 -2.37 7.17 -1.78
C LEU A 13 -3.79 6.64 -1.93
N LEU A 14 -4.64 7.43 -2.57
CA LEU A 14 -6.00 7.03 -2.90
C LEU A 14 -5.97 6.20 -4.19
N GLY A 15 -6.50 4.97 -4.13
CA GLY A 15 -6.64 4.09 -5.28
C GLY A 15 -7.72 4.60 -6.24
N GLU A 16 -7.35 5.52 -7.14
CA GLU A 16 -8.17 6.01 -8.25
C GLU A 16 -7.50 5.81 -9.62
N SER A 17 -6.20 5.52 -9.63
CA SER A 17 -5.43 5.20 -10.84
C SER A 17 -4.40 4.11 -10.56
N SER A 18 -3.79 3.58 -11.62
CA SER A 18 -2.71 2.60 -11.53
C SER A 18 -1.61 3.02 -12.51
N PRO A 19 -0.32 2.83 -12.15
CA PRO A 19 0.25 2.31 -10.89
C PRO A 19 0.28 3.29 -9.70
N LEU A 20 0.38 2.73 -8.49
CA LEU A 20 0.65 3.41 -7.22
C LEU A 20 2.08 3.07 -6.73
N THR A 21 2.86 4.08 -6.38
CA THR A 21 4.20 3.95 -5.80
C THR A 21 4.26 4.84 -4.56
N GLY A 22 4.46 4.28 -3.37
CA GLY A 22 4.52 5.04 -2.12
C GLY A 22 5.81 5.83 -1.98
N GLY A 23 6.93 5.20 -2.36
CA GLY A 23 8.27 5.73 -2.23
C GLY A 23 8.95 5.18 -0.98
N GLY A 24 9.13 6.03 0.03
CA GLY A 24 9.65 5.59 1.33
C GLY A 24 8.85 6.21 2.46
N GLY A 25 8.94 5.61 3.65
CA GLY A 25 8.08 5.94 4.78
C GLY A 25 6.97 4.91 4.98
N ASN A 26 6.03 5.27 5.87
CA ASN A 26 4.91 4.41 6.25
C ASN A 26 3.68 4.85 5.46
N ASP A 27 3.46 4.24 4.31
CA ASP A 27 2.44 4.69 3.37
C ASP A 27 1.09 4.02 3.59
N LEU A 28 0.02 4.78 3.39
CA LEU A 28 -1.35 4.30 3.43
C LEU A 28 -1.91 4.21 2.01
N TYR A 29 -2.13 2.99 1.54
CA TYR A 29 -2.86 2.72 0.30
C TYR A 29 -4.35 2.52 0.62
N TYR A 30 -5.16 3.51 0.25
CA TYR A 30 -6.60 3.52 0.52
C TYR A 30 -7.39 3.11 -0.72
N ILE A 31 -7.91 1.87 -0.74
CA ILE A 31 -8.63 1.28 -1.87
C ILE A 31 -10.14 1.38 -1.61
N ILE A 32 -10.85 2.10 -2.49
CA ILE A 32 -12.25 2.48 -2.30
C ILE A 32 -13.24 1.82 -3.27
N ASP A 33 -12.75 1.14 -4.30
CA ASP A 33 -13.59 0.44 -5.27
C ASP A 33 -12.99 -0.89 -5.72
N ASN A 34 -13.70 -1.59 -6.60
CA ASN A 34 -13.34 -2.90 -7.14
C ASN A 34 -12.42 -2.87 -8.36
N GLY A 35 -11.78 -1.73 -8.63
CA GLY A 35 -10.75 -1.59 -9.63
C GLY A 35 -9.55 -2.50 -9.33
N THR A 36 -8.75 -2.77 -10.36
CA THR A 36 -7.47 -3.45 -10.20
C THR A 36 -6.37 -2.41 -10.12
N TYR A 37 -5.68 -2.39 -8.98
CA TYR A 37 -4.60 -1.45 -8.67
C TYR A 37 -3.29 -2.21 -8.54
N THR A 38 -2.22 -1.68 -9.14
CA THR A 38 -0.88 -2.19 -8.92
C THR A 38 -0.15 -1.27 -7.95
N ILE A 39 0.24 -1.81 -6.80
CA ILE A 39 1.18 -1.16 -5.87
C ILE A 39 2.57 -1.71 -6.19
N THR A 40 3.51 -0.84 -6.47
CA THR A 40 4.81 -1.22 -7.04
C THR A 40 5.91 -1.48 -6.02
N ASP A 41 5.76 -1.00 -4.79
CA ASP A 41 6.81 -0.93 -3.77
C ASP A 41 6.31 -1.19 -2.34
N PHE A 42 5.20 -1.94 -2.17
CA PHE A 42 4.60 -2.20 -0.86
C PHE A 42 5.60 -2.79 0.15
N GLY A 43 5.87 -2.06 1.23
CA GLY A 43 6.71 -2.45 2.36
C GLY A 43 5.93 -3.19 3.45
N GLY A 44 6.39 -4.38 3.85
CA GLY A 44 5.70 -5.17 4.87
C GLY A 44 6.64 -5.95 5.78
N VAL A 45 6.14 -6.33 6.98
CA VAL A 45 6.86 -7.17 7.95
C VAL A 45 6.10 -8.46 8.26
N GLY A 46 6.84 -9.55 8.44
CA GLY A 46 6.28 -10.85 8.82
C GLY A 46 5.86 -10.93 10.28
N LYS A 47 5.01 -11.90 10.62
CA LYS A 47 4.67 -12.19 12.03
C LYS A 47 5.84 -12.87 12.75
N GLY A 48 5.97 -12.62 14.05
CA GLY A 48 6.97 -13.28 14.90
C GLY A 48 8.40 -12.75 14.77
N VAL A 49 8.59 -11.64 14.06
CA VAL A 49 9.87 -10.92 13.95
C VAL A 49 9.84 -9.68 14.84
N ASN A 50 11.01 -9.24 15.29
CA ASN A 50 11.20 -7.94 15.95
C ASN A 50 11.97 -7.02 14.99
N PRO A 51 11.27 -6.27 14.10
CA PRO A 51 11.93 -5.42 13.11
C PRO A 51 12.66 -4.25 13.80
N SER A 52 13.67 -3.70 13.13
CA SER A 52 14.34 -2.48 13.62
C SER A 52 13.42 -1.26 13.48
N ALA A 53 13.77 -0.16 14.15
CA ALA A 53 12.99 1.08 14.04
C ALA A 53 12.96 1.62 12.60
N GLU A 54 14.05 1.47 11.86
CA GLU A 54 14.16 1.86 10.46
C GLU A 54 13.24 1.01 9.58
N VAL A 55 13.14 -0.29 9.84
CA VAL A 55 12.20 -1.16 9.11
C VAL A 55 10.76 -0.80 9.44
N ILE A 56 10.43 -0.51 10.71
CA ILE A 56 9.08 -0.08 11.12
C ILE A 56 8.66 1.23 10.43
N ALA A 57 9.61 2.13 10.20
CA ALA A 57 9.36 3.40 9.51
C ALA A 57 8.96 3.21 8.03
N GLU A 58 9.25 2.05 7.43
CA GLU A 58 8.98 1.70 6.03
C GLU A 58 7.86 0.63 5.89
N VAL A 59 7.06 0.41 6.95
CA VAL A 59 5.94 -0.56 6.90
C VAL A 59 4.67 0.12 6.39
N ASP A 60 4.17 -0.33 5.26
CA ASP A 60 2.96 0.21 4.66
C ASP A 60 1.68 -0.40 5.22
N THR A 61 0.58 0.30 4.99
CA THR A 61 -0.78 -0.12 5.31
C THR A 61 -1.63 -0.19 4.05
N LEU A 62 -2.21 -1.36 3.79
CA LEU A 62 -3.25 -1.53 2.79
C LEU A 62 -4.64 -1.49 3.46
N SER A 63 -5.44 -0.50 3.12
CA SER A 63 -6.78 -0.29 3.68
C SER A 63 -7.85 -0.45 2.62
N PHE A 64 -8.79 -1.34 2.90
CA PHE A 64 -9.91 -1.63 2.01
C PHE A 64 -11.20 -1.02 2.58
N SER A 65 -11.85 -0.17 1.80
CA SER A 65 -13.12 0.47 2.16
C SER A 65 -14.15 0.22 1.07
N GLY A 66 -15.00 -0.79 1.26
CA GLY A 66 -16.01 -1.15 0.26
C GLY A 66 -16.53 -2.56 0.44
N TYR A 67 -17.66 -2.86 -0.19
CA TYR A 67 -18.21 -4.22 -0.20
C TYR A 67 -17.27 -5.14 -1.02
N GLU A 68 -16.97 -6.33 -0.50
CA GLU A 68 -16.10 -7.35 -1.13
C GLU A 68 -14.62 -6.98 -1.31
N LEU A 69 -14.18 -5.77 -0.92
CA LEU A 69 -12.76 -5.43 -0.81
C LEU A 69 -12.18 -6.07 0.44
N THR A 70 -11.66 -7.29 0.26
CA THR A 70 -11.09 -8.08 1.35
C THR A 70 -9.74 -8.62 0.94
N ALA A 71 -8.86 -8.86 1.93
CA ALA A 71 -7.55 -9.46 1.69
C ALA A 71 -7.62 -10.83 0.97
N ARG A 72 -8.75 -11.54 1.05
CA ARG A 72 -8.96 -12.80 0.34
C ARG A 72 -8.97 -12.63 -1.20
N ASN A 73 -9.34 -11.45 -1.68
CA ASN A 73 -9.43 -11.15 -3.10
C ASN A 73 -8.15 -10.48 -3.63
N LEU A 74 -7.12 -10.31 -2.79
CA LEU A 74 -5.84 -9.74 -3.18
C LEU A 74 -5.13 -10.67 -4.16
N LEU A 75 -4.76 -10.13 -5.32
CA LEU A 75 -3.92 -10.81 -6.30
C LEU A 75 -2.45 -10.57 -5.90
N LEU A 76 -1.76 -11.64 -5.48
CA LEU A 76 -0.32 -11.61 -5.21
C LEU A 76 0.41 -12.19 -6.42
N THR A 77 1.33 -11.42 -6.98
CA THR A 77 2.13 -11.79 -8.16
C THR A 77 3.61 -11.68 -7.88
#